data_AF-A0A182GZ02-F1
#
_entry.id   AF-A0A182GZ02-F1
#
_cell.length_a   1.000
_cell.length_b   1.000
_cell.length_c   1.000
_cell.angle_alpha   90.00
_cell.angle_beta   90.00
_cell.angle_gamma   90.00
#
_symmetry.space_group_name_H-M   'P 1'
#
loop_
_entity.id
_entity.type
_entity.pdbx_description
1 polymer ?
#
loop_
_entity_poly.entity_id
_entity_poly.type
_entity_poly.pdbx_seq_one_letter_code
_entity_poly.pdbx_strand_id
1 'polypeptide(L)'
;MQADEDNVNNVSASEYSYEQLVEKVHNLPSCTIPKELCHCILRRNISKSKTLPESYRFHYDSRTKYPYIMGWSREASAMTAKRIKCPVLIIRANDSLFYGDEEEFLSLVETLKQNNTHTKLVHTPGRHYLHLIEAERIAAEIEVFLDEIDYCKNVVQSKI
;
A
#
# COMPACT_ATOMS: atom_id res chain seq x y z
N MET A 1 -6.11 5.68 -25.22
CA MET A 1 -5.57 6.45 -26.37
C MET A 1 -4.13 6.88 -26.10
N GLN A 2 -3.84 7.90 -25.27
CA GLN A 2 -2.44 8.32 -25.01
C GLN A 2 -1.58 7.23 -24.33
N ALA A 3 -2.10 6.53 -23.32
CA ALA A 3 -1.36 5.46 -22.65
C ALA A 3 -1.06 4.25 -23.56
N ASP A 4 -1.99 3.96 -24.48
CA ASP A 4 -1.84 2.90 -25.48
C ASP A 4 -0.79 3.30 -26.53
N GLU A 5 -0.80 4.55 -26.97
CA GLU A 5 0.21 5.12 -27.87
C GLU A 5 1.62 5.13 -27.23
N ASP A 6 1.73 5.47 -25.94
CA ASP A 6 3.00 5.46 -25.22
C ASP A 6 3.55 4.04 -24.99
N ASN A 7 2.66 3.04 -24.83
CA ASN A 7 3.03 1.62 -24.75
C ASN A 7 3.47 1.08 -26.11
N VAL A 8 2.73 1.42 -27.18
CA VAL A 8 3.03 0.98 -28.56
C VAL A 8 4.33 1.59 -29.07
N ASN A 9 4.59 2.86 -28.77
CA ASN A 9 5.78 3.56 -29.26
C ASN A 9 7.00 3.41 -28.33
N ASN A 10 6.87 2.77 -27.15
CA ASN A 10 7.94 2.57 -26.17
C ASN A 10 8.69 3.87 -25.77
N VAL A 11 8.05 5.04 -25.94
CA VAL A 11 8.68 6.37 -25.85
C VAL A 11 9.03 6.75 -24.41
N SER A 12 8.58 5.98 -23.40
CA SER A 12 8.67 6.39 -22.00
C SER A 12 9.61 5.58 -21.12
N ALA A 13 10.42 4.67 -21.66
CA ALA A 13 11.43 3.95 -20.89
C ALA A 13 12.69 4.82 -20.71
N SER A 14 12.57 5.91 -19.95
CA SER A 14 13.76 6.59 -19.44
C SER A 14 14.58 5.58 -18.65
N GLU A 15 15.82 5.37 -19.09
CA GLU A 15 16.77 4.51 -18.39
C GLU A 15 17.51 5.32 -17.32
N TYR A 16 17.73 4.69 -16.18
CA TYR A 16 18.30 5.32 -15.00
C TYR A 16 19.43 4.48 -14.43
N SER A 17 20.43 5.11 -13.82
CA SER A 17 21.34 4.39 -12.92
C SER A 17 20.57 3.95 -11.67
N TYR A 18 21.13 2.99 -10.92
CA TYR A 18 20.52 2.54 -9.68
C TYR A 18 20.40 3.69 -8.66
N GLU A 19 21.40 4.56 -8.56
CA GLU A 19 21.42 5.72 -7.68
C GLU A 19 20.32 6.73 -8.03
N GLN A 20 20.11 6.97 -9.33
CA GLN A 20 19.01 7.82 -9.80
C GLN A 20 17.65 7.24 -9.42
N LEU A 21 17.50 5.91 -9.45
CA LEU A 21 16.28 5.23 -9.00
C LEU A 21 16.09 5.36 -7.49
N VAL A 22 17.15 5.24 -6.71
CA VAL A 22 17.13 5.47 -5.25
C VAL A 22 16.66 6.88 -4.95
N GLU A 23 17.22 7.90 -5.61
CA GLU A 23 16.78 9.30 -5.43
C GLU A 23 15.31 9.49 -5.79
N LYS A 24 14.84 8.85 -6.87
CA LYS A 24 13.42 8.93 -7.27
C LYS A 24 12.48 8.30 -6.23
N VAL A 25 12.82 7.13 -5.70
CA VAL A 25 12.01 6.45 -4.67
C VAL A 25 12.06 7.21 -3.34
N HIS A 26 13.24 7.74 -2.97
CA HIS A 26 13.41 8.54 -1.76
C HIS A 26 12.53 9.79 -1.78
N ASN A 27 12.40 10.44 -2.93
CA ASN A 27 11.71 11.71 -3.11
C ASN A 27 10.29 11.58 -3.69
N LEU A 28 9.60 10.45 -3.48
CA LEU A 28 8.23 10.31 -3.95
C LEU A 28 7.30 11.37 -3.34
N PRO A 29 6.34 11.91 -4.11
CA PRO A 29 5.36 12.85 -3.57
C PRO A 29 4.63 12.22 -2.37
N SER A 30 4.39 13.00 -1.33
CA SER A 30 3.68 12.63 -0.08
C SER A 30 4.41 11.71 0.91
N CYS A 31 5.63 11.21 0.63
CA CYS A 31 6.41 10.51 1.65
C CYS A 31 7.89 10.38 1.28
N THR A 32 8.75 10.42 2.31
CA THR A 32 10.18 10.14 2.18
C THR A 32 10.47 8.73 2.69
N ILE A 33 10.93 7.83 1.83
CA ILE A 33 11.45 6.51 2.22
C ILE A 33 12.96 6.67 2.45
N PRO A 34 13.53 6.29 3.60
CA PRO A 34 14.99 6.34 3.80
C PRO A 34 15.76 5.61 2.69
N LYS A 35 16.89 6.17 2.25
CA LYS A 35 17.63 5.67 1.06
C LYS A 35 18.06 4.21 1.23
N GLU A 36 18.46 3.87 2.43
CA GLU A 36 18.84 2.53 2.86
C GLU A 36 17.69 1.52 2.71
N LEU A 37 16.43 1.97 2.71
CA LEU A 37 15.24 1.11 2.52
C LEU A 37 14.69 1.15 1.08
N CYS A 38 15.17 2.05 0.21
CA CYS A 38 14.70 2.11 -1.18
C CYS A 38 14.91 0.80 -1.94
N HIS A 39 15.93 0.01 -1.57
CA HIS A 39 16.18 -1.30 -2.18
C HIS A 39 14.99 -2.27 -2.02
N CYS A 40 14.20 -2.17 -0.94
CA CYS A 40 13.00 -2.98 -0.72
C CYS A 40 11.95 -2.76 -1.81
N ILE A 41 11.80 -1.52 -2.27
CA ILE A 41 10.91 -1.16 -3.38
C ILE A 41 11.55 -1.53 -4.71
N LEU A 42 12.81 -1.16 -4.93
CA LEU A 42 13.47 -1.29 -6.22
C LEU A 42 13.68 -2.75 -6.63
N ARG A 43 14.00 -3.66 -5.70
CA ARG A 43 14.30 -5.08 -5.96
C ARG A 43 13.32 -5.78 -6.89
N ARG A 44 12.02 -5.46 -6.79
CA ARG A 44 10.95 -6.10 -7.57
C ARG A 44 10.31 -5.20 -8.63
N ASN A 45 10.68 -3.92 -8.66
CA ASN A 45 10.04 -2.91 -9.50
C ASN A 45 10.93 -2.39 -10.62
N ILE A 46 12.09 -3.00 -10.86
CA ILE A 46 13.03 -2.57 -11.91
C ILE A 46 13.42 -3.73 -12.82
N SER A 47 13.80 -3.40 -14.04
CA SER A 47 14.40 -4.33 -15.00
C SER A 47 15.70 -3.74 -15.53
N LYS A 48 16.73 -4.56 -15.66
CA LYS A 48 17.98 -4.16 -16.34
C LYS A 48 17.67 -3.85 -17.81
N SER A 49 18.31 -2.82 -18.35
CA SER A 49 18.25 -2.55 -19.77
C SER A 49 18.90 -3.69 -20.56
N LYS A 50 18.37 -3.93 -21.76
CA LYS A 50 18.97 -4.86 -22.73
C LYS A 50 20.01 -4.16 -23.61
N THR A 51 20.01 -2.83 -23.63
CA THR A 51 20.72 -2.02 -24.62
C THR A 51 21.78 -1.11 -24.02
N LEU A 52 21.62 -0.65 -22.77
CA LEU A 52 22.64 0.13 -22.08
C LEU A 52 23.19 -0.62 -20.85
N PRO A 53 24.52 -0.70 -20.69
CA PRO A 53 25.13 -1.26 -19.48
C PRO A 53 24.79 -0.44 -18.23
N GLU A 54 24.65 -1.12 -17.09
CA GLU A 54 24.41 -0.51 -15.77
C GLU A 54 23.22 0.47 -15.70
N SER A 55 22.22 0.26 -16.56
CA SER A 55 21.00 1.03 -16.56
C SER A 55 19.77 0.16 -16.29
N TYR A 56 18.76 0.80 -15.74
CA TYR A 56 17.56 0.19 -15.21
C TYR A 56 16.34 1.01 -15.61
N ARG A 57 15.22 0.34 -15.82
CA ARG A 57 13.91 0.96 -16.00
C ARG A 57 12.96 0.45 -14.92
N PHE A 58 11.99 1.28 -14.52
CA PHE A 58 10.88 0.77 -13.75
C PHE A 58 10.06 -0.24 -14.57
N HIS A 59 9.65 -1.31 -13.90
CA HIS A 59 8.85 -2.40 -14.44
C HIS A 59 7.37 -2.17 -14.08
N TYR A 60 6.73 -1.21 -14.74
CA TYR A 60 5.29 -0.96 -14.64
C TYR A 60 4.66 -0.88 -16.03
N ASP A 61 3.34 -1.00 -16.08
CA ASP A 61 2.52 -0.75 -17.28
C ASP A 61 2.25 0.75 -17.44
N SER A 62 2.39 1.33 -18.64
CA SER A 62 2.18 2.78 -18.84
C SER A 62 0.80 3.26 -18.40
N ARG A 63 -0.21 2.39 -18.43
CA ARG A 63 -1.59 2.71 -18.01
C ARG A 63 -1.67 3.07 -16.53
N THR A 64 -0.76 2.55 -15.70
CA THR A 64 -0.72 2.89 -14.27
C THR A 64 -0.16 4.29 -14.00
N LYS A 65 0.41 4.99 -15.01
CA LYS A 65 0.82 6.40 -14.89
C LYS A 65 -0.35 7.37 -14.82
N TYR A 66 -1.52 6.96 -15.31
CA TYR A 66 -2.71 7.80 -15.37
C TYR A 66 -3.70 7.28 -14.33
N PRO A 67 -3.69 7.83 -13.10
CA PRO A 67 -4.61 7.39 -12.05
C PRO A 67 -6.02 7.93 -12.32
N TYR A 68 -6.67 7.46 -13.37
CA TYR A 68 -8.12 7.64 -13.55
C TYR A 68 -8.84 6.54 -12.77
N ILE A 69 -8.65 6.53 -11.46
CA ILE A 69 -9.37 5.62 -10.57
C ILE A 69 -10.67 6.33 -10.23
N MET A 70 -11.74 6.04 -10.98
CA MET A 70 -13.07 6.37 -10.48
C MET A 70 -13.28 5.56 -9.20
N GLY A 71 -13.24 6.25 -8.05
CA GLY A 71 -13.50 5.65 -6.77
C GLY A 71 -14.92 5.08 -6.70
N TRP A 72 -15.17 4.24 -5.69
CA TRP A 72 -16.53 3.80 -5.40
C TRP A 72 -17.37 4.96 -4.87
N SER A 73 -18.67 4.90 -5.09
CA SER A 73 -19.58 5.85 -4.43
C SER A 73 -19.57 5.63 -2.91
N ARG A 74 -19.91 6.67 -2.14
CA ARG A 74 -19.99 6.58 -0.68
C ARG A 74 -20.95 5.47 -0.24
N GLU A 75 -22.05 5.30 -0.96
CA GLU A 75 -23.05 4.25 -0.72
C GLU A 75 -22.47 2.85 -0.94
N ALA A 76 -21.71 2.65 -2.02
CA ALA A 76 -21.07 1.37 -2.31
C ALA A 76 -20.01 1.01 -1.23
N SER A 77 -19.22 1.99 -0.79
CA SER A 77 -18.27 1.82 0.31
C SER A 77 -18.97 1.44 1.62
N ALA A 78 -20.02 2.17 2.02
CA ALA A 78 -20.77 1.87 3.23
C ALA A 78 -21.47 0.50 3.18
N MET A 79 -22.06 0.13 2.03
CA MET A 79 -22.68 -1.19 1.85
C MET A 79 -21.66 -2.33 1.90
N THR A 80 -20.45 -2.09 1.42
CA THR A 80 -19.34 -3.05 1.53
C THR A 80 -18.92 -3.22 2.98
N ALA A 81 -18.70 -2.12 3.71
CA ALA A 81 -18.32 -2.18 5.12
C ALA A 81 -19.32 -2.98 5.97
N LYS A 82 -20.63 -2.79 5.77
CA LYS A 82 -21.67 -3.57 6.49
C LYS A 82 -21.59 -5.08 6.25
N ARG A 83 -21.09 -5.49 5.08
CA ARG A 83 -21.03 -6.89 4.64
C ARG A 83 -19.73 -7.60 5.03
N ILE A 84 -18.70 -6.87 5.44
CA ILE A 84 -17.44 -7.48 5.89
C ILE A 84 -17.68 -8.20 7.22
N LYS A 85 -17.44 -9.51 7.23
CA LYS A 85 -17.63 -10.38 8.41
C LYS A 85 -16.33 -10.95 8.96
N CYS A 86 -15.24 -10.94 8.18
CA CYS A 86 -13.94 -11.34 8.70
C CYS A 86 -13.38 -10.26 9.64
N PRO A 87 -12.60 -10.62 10.67
CA PRO A 87 -11.89 -9.65 11.50
C PRO A 87 -11.06 -8.66 10.66
N VAL A 88 -11.01 -7.39 11.10
CA VAL A 88 -10.30 -6.32 10.37
C VAL A 88 -9.40 -5.54 11.31
N LEU A 89 -8.11 -5.48 10.99
CA LEU A 89 -7.16 -4.55 11.61
C LEU A 89 -6.86 -3.42 10.64
N ILE A 90 -7.05 -2.18 11.09
CA ILE A 90 -6.69 -0.96 10.38
C ILE A 90 -5.59 -0.27 11.17
N ILE A 91 -4.42 -0.13 10.56
CA ILE A 91 -3.28 0.59 11.15
C ILE A 91 -3.11 1.91 10.41
N ARG A 92 -3.31 3.03 11.11
CA ARG A 92 -3.23 4.38 10.56
C ARG A 92 -1.98 5.07 11.09
N ALA A 93 -1.10 5.46 10.18
CA ALA A 93 0.09 6.25 10.49
C ALA A 93 -0.29 7.72 10.67
N ASN A 94 -0.07 8.36 11.81
CA ASN A 94 -0.65 9.68 12.13
C ASN A 94 -0.31 10.79 11.12
N ASP A 95 0.90 10.76 10.57
CA ASP A 95 1.40 11.82 9.67
C ASP A 95 1.11 11.50 8.19
N SER A 96 0.39 10.41 7.88
CA SER A 96 -0.02 10.13 6.51
C SER A 96 -1.25 10.96 6.11
N LEU A 97 -1.33 11.33 4.84
CA LEU A 97 -2.49 12.01 4.28
C LEU A 97 -3.72 11.08 4.27
N PHE A 98 -4.91 11.66 4.38
CA PHE A 98 -6.14 10.97 3.99
C PHE A 98 -6.24 10.99 2.47
N TYR A 99 -6.35 9.82 1.86
CA TYR A 99 -6.71 9.70 0.44
C TYR A 99 -8.22 9.86 0.33
N GLY A 100 -8.68 11.12 0.23
CA GLY A 100 -10.09 11.48 0.28
C GLY A 100 -10.44 12.23 1.55
N ASP A 101 -11.68 12.10 2.00
CA ASP A 101 -12.23 12.83 3.13
C ASP A 101 -12.03 12.06 4.46
N GLU A 102 -11.60 12.77 5.50
CA GLU A 102 -11.33 12.18 6.83
C GLU A 102 -12.61 11.74 7.53
N GLU A 103 -13.69 12.53 7.45
CA GLU A 103 -14.96 12.21 8.08
C GLU A 103 -15.57 10.96 7.44
N GLU A 104 -15.47 10.83 6.12
CA GLU A 104 -15.87 9.63 5.38
C GLU A 104 -15.09 8.39 5.86
N PHE A 105 -13.78 8.50 6.02
CA PHE A 105 -12.96 7.40 6.54
C PHE A 105 -13.44 6.98 7.94
N LEU A 106 -13.59 7.94 8.86
CA LEU A 106 -14.01 7.66 10.23
C LEU A 106 -15.42 7.04 10.28
N SER A 107 -16.35 7.53 9.46
CA SER A 107 -17.70 6.98 9.30
C SER A 107 -17.69 5.54 8.79
N LEU A 108 -16.78 5.22 7.85
CA LEU A 108 -16.62 3.86 7.34
C LEU A 108 -16.06 2.91 8.40
N VAL A 109 -15.08 3.35 9.19
CA VAL A 109 -14.52 2.58 10.31
C VAL A 109 -15.59 2.31 11.36
N GLU A 110 -16.41 3.31 11.69
CA GLU A 110 -17.49 3.13 12.65
C GLU A 110 -18.53 2.13 12.14
N THR A 111 -18.90 2.22 10.85
CA THR A 111 -19.77 1.22 10.20
C THR A 111 -19.20 -0.19 10.30
N LEU A 112 -17.88 -0.37 10.09
CA LEU A 112 -17.22 -1.66 10.24
C LEU A 112 -17.33 -2.18 11.68
N LYS A 113 -17.01 -1.36 12.68
CA LYS A 113 -17.06 -1.73 14.10
C LYS A 113 -18.45 -2.15 14.55
N GLN A 114 -19.49 -1.44 14.10
CA GLN A 114 -20.88 -1.79 14.41
C GLN A 114 -21.32 -3.14 13.85
N ASN A 115 -20.78 -3.55 12.70
CA ASN A 115 -21.18 -4.77 11.99
C ASN A 115 -20.23 -5.95 12.21
N ASN A 116 -19.08 -5.71 12.83
CA ASN A 116 -18.02 -6.67 13.09
C ASN A 116 -17.23 -6.27 14.33
N THR A 117 -17.47 -6.99 15.44
CA THR A 117 -16.86 -6.76 16.75
C THR A 117 -15.35 -6.98 16.78
N HIS A 118 -14.78 -7.64 15.78
CA HIS A 118 -13.33 -7.84 15.63
C HIS A 118 -12.68 -6.80 14.74
N THR A 119 -13.34 -5.66 14.51
CA THR A 119 -12.74 -4.51 13.81
C THR A 119 -11.93 -3.67 14.79
N LYS A 120 -10.65 -3.44 14.50
CA LYS A 120 -9.76 -2.56 15.27
C LYS A 120 -9.16 -1.47 14.42
N LEU A 121 -9.09 -0.26 14.97
CA LEU A 121 -8.36 0.87 14.41
C LEU A 121 -7.25 1.26 15.39
N VAL A 122 -6.01 1.12 14.96
CA VAL A 122 -4.81 1.51 15.71
C VAL A 122 -4.19 2.73 15.04
N HIS A 123 -3.93 3.76 15.84
CA HIS A 123 -3.18 4.94 15.42
C HIS A 123 -1.74 4.80 15.89
N THR A 124 -0.79 5.07 15.01
CA THR A 124 0.64 4.92 15.30
C THR A 124 1.44 6.07 14.71
N PRO A 125 2.48 6.57 15.40
CA PRO A 125 3.36 7.60 14.86
C PRO A 125 4.02 7.15 13.56
N GLY A 126 4.16 8.05 12.59
CA GLY A 126 4.84 7.80 11.33
C GLY A 126 4.06 8.27 10.09
N ARG A 127 4.66 8.06 8.92
CA ARG A 127 4.13 8.43 7.60
C ARG A 127 3.64 7.20 6.83
N HIS A 128 3.24 7.39 5.57
CA HIS A 128 2.61 6.35 4.73
C HIS A 128 3.37 5.02 4.67
N TYR A 129 4.70 5.04 4.52
CA TYR A 129 5.55 3.83 4.46
C TYR A 129 6.00 3.32 5.84
N LEU A 130 5.28 3.65 6.91
CA LEU A 130 5.55 3.21 8.27
C LEU A 130 5.87 1.71 8.40
N HIS A 131 5.11 0.85 7.71
CA HIS A 131 5.31 -0.60 7.74
C HIS A 131 6.65 -1.07 7.15
N LEU A 132 7.30 -0.23 6.35
CA LEU A 132 8.66 -0.47 5.84
C LEU A 132 9.72 0.09 6.80
N ILE A 133 9.44 1.21 7.46
CA ILE A 133 10.40 1.95 8.30
C ILE A 133 10.46 1.40 9.73
N GLU A 134 9.30 1.07 10.31
CA GLU A 134 9.13 0.58 11.69
C GLU A 134 8.48 -0.81 11.65
N ALA A 135 9.06 -1.72 10.88
CA ALA A 135 8.47 -3.00 10.54
C ALA A 135 8.13 -3.84 11.80
N GLU A 136 9.01 -3.84 12.80
CA GLU A 136 8.84 -4.58 14.05
C GLU A 136 7.65 -4.09 14.85
N ARG A 137 7.43 -2.77 14.89
CA ARG A 137 6.26 -2.18 15.58
C ARG A 137 4.97 -2.62 14.92
N ILE A 138 4.92 -2.58 13.59
CA ILE A 138 3.73 -2.98 12.84
C ILE A 138 3.51 -4.50 12.92
N ALA A 139 4.57 -5.29 12.95
CA ALA A 139 4.47 -6.73 13.20
C ALA A 139 3.86 -7.01 14.57
N ALA A 140 4.27 -6.30 15.63
CA ALA A 140 3.71 -6.47 16.98
C ALA A 140 2.21 -6.16 17.04
N GLU A 141 1.75 -5.08 16.38
CA GLU A 141 0.31 -4.76 16.29
C GLU A 141 -0.48 -5.85 15.56
N ILE A 142 0.10 -6.45 14.52
CA ILE A 142 -0.50 -7.57 13.79
C ILE A 142 -0.54 -8.82 14.66
N GLU A 143 0.53 -9.15 15.38
CA GLU A 143 0.61 -10.31 16.27
C GLU A 143 -0.46 -10.24 17.37
N VAL A 144 -0.57 -9.09 18.05
CA VAL A 144 -1.59 -8.85 19.08
C VAL A 144 -2.99 -9.08 18.50
N PHE A 145 -3.27 -8.53 17.32
CA PHE A 145 -4.56 -8.70 16.67
C PHE A 145 -4.85 -10.17 16.31
N LEU A 146 -3.87 -10.89 15.75
CA LEU A 146 -4.02 -12.30 15.37
C LEU A 146 -4.28 -13.20 16.58
N ASP A 147 -3.64 -12.92 17.70
CA ASP A 147 -3.87 -13.62 18.97
C ASP A 147 -5.27 -13.36 19.52
N GLU A 148 -5.75 -12.11 19.48
CA GLU A 148 -7.08 -11.74 19.96
C GLU A 148 -8.23 -12.38 19.17
N ILE A 149 -8.04 -12.63 17.88
CA ILE A 149 -9.03 -13.31 17.04
C ILE A 149 -8.85 -14.84 17.07
N ASP A 150 -8.00 -15.36 17.97
CA ASP A 150 -7.69 -16.77 18.13
C ASP A 150 -7.27 -17.46 16.81
N TYR A 151 -6.65 -16.71 15.88
CA TYR A 151 -6.32 -17.22 14.54
C TYR A 151 -5.46 -18.49 14.62
N CYS A 152 -4.43 -18.46 15.48
CA CYS A 152 -3.51 -19.58 15.66
C CYS A 152 -4.18 -20.84 16.23
N LYS A 153 -5.23 -20.71 17.06
CA LYS A 153 -5.97 -21.87 17.60
C LYS A 153 -6.85 -22.52 16.53
N ASN A 154 -7.48 -21.71 15.68
CA ASN A 154 -8.36 -22.19 14.63
C ASN A 154 -7.61 -22.86 13.46
N VAL A 155 -6.39 -22.40 13.12
CA VAL A 155 -5.56 -23.00 12.06
C VAL A 155 -4.98 -24.36 12.45
N VAL A 156 -4.68 -24.59 13.75
CA VAL A 156 -4.19 -25.88 14.24
C VAL A 156 -5.31 -26.94 14.26
N GLN A 157 -6.54 -26.53 14.58
CA GLN A 157 -7.69 -27.44 14.59
C GLN A 157 -8.16 -27.85 13.19
N SER A 158 -7.95 -27.03 12.15
CA SER A 158 -8.38 -27.35 10.79
C SER A 158 -7.43 -28.28 10.01
N LYS A 159 -6.35 -28.76 10.64
CA LYS A 159 -5.33 -29.63 10.04
C LYS A 159 -5.28 -31.05 10.65
N ILE A 160 -6.28 -31.43 11.45
CA ILE A 160 -6.43 -32.79 12.02
C ILE A 160 -7.71 -33.42 11.47
#